data_AF-A0A5N4B126-F1
#
_entry.id   AF-A0A5N4B126-F1
#
_cell.length_a   1.000
_cell.length_b   1.000
_cell.length_c   1.000
_cell.angle_alpha   90.00
_cell.angle_beta   90.00
_cell.angle_gamma   90.00
#
_symmetry.space_group_name_H-M   'P 1'
#
loop_
_entity.id
_entity.type
_entity.pdbx_description
1 polymer ?
#
loop_
_entity_poly.entity_id
_entity_poly.type
_entity_poly.pdbx_seq_one_letter_code
_entity_poly.pdbx_strand_id
1 'polypeptide(L)'
;MECTNHALKNYGKHLRSIKSDTGISLAGRKLLTLLQIKKLTKRAKCSIYEHAKNGQNIELLQMDLINGLHHVYGDHSKCREEICNNIGDDSNNKISQLKASLIYNHIKGSVNLLAKKAHLLIANENNNAAERLMNIVARFNMGKRLNLIQRNSYGTRVYLAVLRYNSGHNWSISAWKTYSTEVQESTSKNSLLSNRLRLRAKLNEGFLKLLRHVKSSTARH
;
A
#
# COMPACT_ATOMS: atom_id res chain seq x y z
N MET A 1 -8.80 1.18 3.82
CA MET A 1 -7.37 1.58 3.85
C MET A 1 -6.81 1.47 2.44
N GLU A 2 -6.45 2.60 1.83
CA GLU A 2 -5.83 2.66 0.51
C GLU A 2 -4.33 2.89 0.68
N CYS A 3 -3.50 1.95 0.22
CA CYS A 3 -2.04 2.05 0.31
C CYS A 3 -1.48 2.98 -0.79
N THR A 4 -0.21 3.40 -0.65
CA THR A 4 0.44 4.30 -1.61
C THR A 4 0.40 3.78 -3.04
N ASN A 5 0.66 2.48 -3.23
CA ASN A 5 0.61 1.85 -4.55
C ASN A 5 -0.79 1.90 -5.16
N HIS A 6 -1.83 1.69 -4.35
CA HIS A 6 -3.21 1.73 -4.81
C HIS A 6 -3.62 3.17 -5.15
N ALA A 7 -3.27 4.15 -4.31
CA ALA A 7 -3.52 5.56 -4.56
C ALA A 7 -2.87 6.05 -5.86
N LEU A 8 -1.59 5.73 -6.09
CA LEU A 8 -0.88 6.12 -7.32
C LEU A 8 -1.44 5.41 -8.56
N LYS A 9 -1.85 4.14 -8.43
CA LYS A 9 -2.51 3.39 -9.52
C LYS A 9 -3.86 4.03 -9.87
N ASN A 10 -4.67 4.37 -8.87
CA ASN A 10 -5.96 5.02 -9.05
C ASN A 10 -5.80 6.41 -9.66
N TYR A 11 -4.82 7.20 -9.20
CA TYR A 11 -4.48 8.49 -9.79
C TYR A 11 -4.12 8.35 -11.28
N GLY A 12 -3.20 7.44 -11.61
CA GLY A 12 -2.83 7.18 -13.01
C GLY A 12 -3.99 6.65 -13.87
N LYS A 13 -4.91 5.86 -13.29
CA LYS A 13 -6.13 5.39 -13.97
C LYS A 13 -7.06 6.56 -14.27
N HIS A 14 -7.26 7.46 -13.32
CA HIS A 14 -8.14 8.62 -13.49
C HIS A 14 -7.60 9.59 -14.57
N LEU A 15 -6.28 9.84 -14.59
CA LEU A 15 -5.65 10.63 -15.66
C LEU A 15 -5.83 10.00 -17.06
N ARG A 16 -5.76 8.67 -17.18
CA ARG A 16 -6.06 7.99 -18.45
C ARG A 16 -7.52 8.12 -18.84
N SER A 17 -8.44 8.07 -17.87
CA SER A 17 -9.87 8.30 -18.11
C SER A 17 -10.12 9.71 -18.68
N ILE A 18 -9.49 10.73 -18.09
CA ILE A 18 -9.54 12.11 -18.60
C ILE A 18 -8.99 12.19 -20.02
N LYS A 19 -7.89 11.50 -20.31
CA LYS A 19 -7.32 11.44 -21.66
C LYS A 19 -8.28 10.81 -22.68
N SER A 20 -9.09 9.84 -22.29
CA SER A 20 -10.06 9.18 -23.18
C SER A 20 -11.41 9.90 -23.28
N ASP A 21 -11.67 10.88 -22.41
CA ASP A 21 -12.96 11.56 -22.31
C ASP A 21 -13.26 12.42 -23.54
N THR A 22 -14.28 12.03 -24.32
CA THR A 22 -14.70 12.74 -25.53
C THR A 22 -15.42 14.05 -25.24
N GLY A 23 -15.86 14.30 -23.99
CA GLY A 23 -16.37 15.60 -23.55
C GLY A 23 -15.28 16.68 -23.50
N ILE A 24 -14.00 16.29 -23.53
CA ILE A 24 -12.86 17.20 -23.58
C ILE A 24 -12.36 17.35 -25.02
N SER A 25 -12.10 18.59 -25.42
CA SER A 25 -11.61 18.91 -26.76
C SER A 25 -10.36 18.09 -27.12
N LEU A 26 -10.26 17.69 -28.39
CA LEU A 26 -9.14 16.89 -28.88
C LEU A 26 -7.78 17.60 -28.65
N ALA A 27 -7.74 18.93 -28.81
CA ALA A 27 -6.57 19.74 -28.53
C ALA A 27 -6.14 19.63 -27.06
N GLY A 28 -7.07 19.74 -26.11
CA GLY A 28 -6.80 19.55 -24.69
C GLY A 28 -6.28 18.14 -24.39
N ARG A 29 -6.91 17.10 -24.95
CA ARG A 29 -6.46 15.71 -24.77
C ARG A 29 -5.07 15.40 -25.33
N LYS A 30 -4.60 16.17 -26.31
CA LYS A 30 -3.22 16.09 -26.83
C LYS A 30 -2.20 16.66 -25.82
N LEU A 31 -2.59 17.60 -24.95
CA LEU A 31 -1.73 18.14 -23.89
C LEU A 31 -1.46 17.12 -22.75
N LEU A 32 -2.37 16.17 -22.54
CA LEU A 32 -2.20 15.06 -21.60
C LEU A 32 -1.77 13.79 -22.34
N THR A 33 -0.49 13.69 -22.70
CA THR A 33 0.06 12.49 -23.34
C THR A 33 0.31 11.37 -22.32
N LEU A 34 0.50 10.13 -22.80
CA LEU A 34 0.88 9.01 -21.92
C LEU A 34 2.20 9.26 -21.18
N LEU A 35 3.13 10.00 -21.81
CA LEU A 35 4.37 10.43 -21.18
C LEU A 35 4.10 11.40 -20.02
N GLN A 36 3.20 12.38 -20.22
CA GLN A 36 2.83 13.30 -19.16
C GLN A 36 2.14 12.61 -17.98
N ILE A 37 1.26 11.64 -18.25
CA ILE A 37 0.65 10.81 -17.20
C ILE A 37 1.73 10.07 -16.40
N LYS A 38 2.71 9.46 -17.08
CA LYS A 38 3.85 8.80 -16.40
C LYS A 38 4.63 9.80 -15.54
N LYS A 39 4.97 10.98 -16.07
CA LYS A 39 5.68 12.04 -15.33
C LYS A 39 4.91 12.51 -14.11
N LEU A 40 3.60 12.78 -14.22
CA LEU A 40 2.73 13.16 -13.11
C LEU A 40 2.70 12.10 -12.01
N THR A 41 2.52 10.83 -12.38
CA THR A 41 2.51 9.73 -11.40
C THR A 41 3.88 9.52 -10.75
N LYS A 42 4.97 9.64 -11.52
CA LYS A 42 6.34 9.56 -11.00
C LYS A 42 6.62 10.71 -10.02
N ARG A 43 6.22 11.94 -10.38
CA ARG A 43 6.38 13.12 -9.53
C ARG A 43 5.69 12.95 -8.19
N ALA A 44 4.42 12.53 -8.22
CA ALA A 44 3.67 12.24 -6.99
C ALA A 44 4.36 11.18 -6.12
N LYS A 45 4.86 10.10 -6.74
CA LYS A 45 5.62 9.05 -6.04
C LYS A 45 6.89 9.59 -5.39
N CYS A 46 7.67 10.40 -6.10
CA CYS A 46 8.89 11.01 -5.57
C CYS A 46 8.57 11.90 -4.36
N SER A 47 7.54 12.75 -4.44
CA SER A 47 7.11 13.58 -3.31
C SER A 47 6.75 12.73 -2.09
N ILE A 48 5.92 11.69 -2.26
CA ILE A 48 5.54 10.80 -1.15
C ILE A 48 6.77 10.13 -0.52
N TYR A 49 7.72 9.69 -1.33
CA TYR A 49 8.92 9.02 -0.85
C TYR A 49 9.84 9.95 -0.05
N GLU A 50 10.07 11.17 -0.53
CA GLU A 50 10.91 12.15 0.18
C GLU A 50 10.31 12.56 1.53
N HIS A 51 9.00 12.78 1.59
CA HIS A 51 8.31 13.08 2.86
C HIS A 51 8.33 11.91 3.84
N ALA A 52 8.18 10.68 3.35
CA ALA A 52 8.30 9.50 4.20
C ALA A 52 9.71 9.32 4.78
N LYS A 53 10.74 9.86 4.12
CA LYS A 53 12.15 9.73 4.53
C LYS A 53 12.61 10.88 5.42
N ASN A 54 12.30 12.14 5.07
CA ASN A 54 12.94 13.33 5.64
C ASN A 54 12.06 14.08 6.64
N GLY A 55 10.80 13.68 6.83
CA GLY A 55 9.90 14.30 7.80
C GLY A 55 8.45 14.25 7.35
N GLN A 56 7.58 13.79 8.24
CA GLN A 56 6.15 13.65 7.96
C GLN A 56 5.42 14.99 8.14
N ASN A 57 5.55 15.90 7.18
CA ASN A 57 4.70 17.10 7.11
C ASN A 57 3.60 16.93 6.05
N ILE A 58 2.36 16.78 6.52
CA ILE A 58 1.18 16.53 5.66
C ILE A 58 0.90 17.74 4.75
N GLU A 59 0.97 18.95 5.27
CA GLU A 59 0.68 20.17 4.52
C GLU A 59 1.71 20.37 3.40
N LEU A 60 2.99 20.15 3.72
CA LEU A 60 4.06 20.26 2.74
C LEU A 60 3.95 19.18 1.65
N LEU A 61 3.56 17.95 2.01
CA LEU A 61 3.25 16.90 1.04
C LEU A 61 2.08 17.30 0.13
N GLN A 62 1.01 17.90 0.68
CA GLN A 62 -0.11 18.38 -0.13
C GLN A 62 0.33 19.45 -1.12
N MET A 63 1.12 20.43 -0.67
CA MET A 63 1.67 21.48 -1.53
C MET A 63 2.52 20.89 -2.66
N ASP A 64 3.40 19.93 -2.36
CA ASP A 64 4.25 19.29 -3.37
C ASP A 64 3.46 18.45 -4.37
N LEU A 65 2.42 17.73 -3.92
CA LEU A 65 1.55 16.96 -4.79
C LEU A 65 0.79 17.88 -5.76
N ILE A 66 0.24 18.99 -5.27
CA ILE A 66 -0.44 20.01 -6.08
C ILE A 66 0.54 20.66 -7.06
N ASN A 67 1.73 21.03 -6.58
CA ASN A 67 2.79 21.62 -7.39
C ASN A 67 3.36 20.63 -8.43
N GLY A 68 3.16 19.32 -8.23
CA GLY A 68 3.57 18.30 -9.19
C GLY A 68 2.98 18.50 -10.60
N LEU A 69 1.80 19.12 -10.71
CA LEU A 69 1.23 19.53 -12.00
C LEU A 69 2.09 20.61 -12.68
N HIS A 70 2.45 21.65 -11.93
CA HIS A 70 3.27 22.77 -12.41
C HIS A 70 4.65 22.29 -12.85
N HIS A 71 5.31 21.51 -11.99
CA HIS A 71 6.62 20.90 -12.27
C HIS A 71 6.64 20.10 -13.58
N VAL A 72 5.63 19.25 -13.82
CA VAL A 72 5.62 18.38 -15.02
C VAL A 72 5.44 19.17 -16.32
N TYR A 73 4.79 20.33 -16.24
CA TYR A 73 4.58 21.23 -17.37
C TYR A 73 5.59 22.39 -17.40
N GLY A 74 6.70 22.29 -16.66
CA GLY A 74 7.86 23.17 -16.80
C GLY A 74 7.83 24.45 -15.97
N ASP A 75 6.89 24.60 -15.05
CA ASP A 75 6.88 25.69 -14.06
C ASP A 75 7.52 25.17 -12.77
N HIS A 76 8.77 25.58 -12.52
CA HIS A 76 9.54 25.17 -11.35
C HIS A 76 9.64 26.26 -10.27
N SER A 77 8.84 27.32 -10.36
CA SER A 77 8.86 28.46 -9.43
C SER A 77 8.61 28.09 -7.96
N LYS A 78 7.80 27.05 -7.73
CA LYS A 78 7.42 26.56 -6.38
C LYS A 78 8.03 25.20 -6.05
N CYS A 79 9.01 24.76 -6.82
CA CYS A 79 9.69 23.50 -6.55
C CYS A 79 10.68 23.65 -5.39
N ARG A 80 10.82 22.57 -4.61
CA ARG A 80 11.81 22.49 -3.53
C ARG A 80 13.04 21.70 -3.95
N GLU A 81 14.17 21.99 -3.31
CA GLU A 81 15.49 21.43 -3.61
C GLU A 81 15.54 19.91 -3.44
N GLU A 82 14.81 19.38 -2.47
CA GLU A 82 14.86 17.96 -2.14
C GLU A 82 14.18 17.09 -3.21
N ILE A 83 13.39 17.69 -4.11
CA ILE A 83 12.58 16.96 -5.08
C ILE A 83 12.82 17.43 -6.52
N CYS A 84 13.50 18.55 -6.75
CA CYS A 84 13.65 19.14 -8.08
C CYS A 84 15.03 19.73 -8.29
N ASN A 85 15.63 19.43 -9.45
CA ASN A 85 16.97 19.92 -9.80
C ASN A 85 16.95 21.27 -10.55
N ASN A 86 15.82 21.65 -11.13
CA ASN A 86 15.70 22.84 -11.99
C ASN A 86 14.88 23.94 -11.30
N ILE A 87 15.21 24.26 -10.05
CA ILE A 87 14.38 25.18 -9.25
C ILE A 87 14.42 26.58 -9.85
N GLY A 88 13.26 27.24 -9.87
CA GLY A 88 13.13 28.58 -10.46
C GLY A 88 13.20 28.62 -11.99
N ASP A 89 13.43 27.49 -12.65
CA ASP A 89 13.39 27.40 -14.12
C ASP A 89 11.94 27.54 -14.62
N ASP A 90 11.74 28.46 -15.56
CA ASP A 90 10.46 28.69 -16.23
C ASP A 90 10.59 28.67 -17.77
N SER A 91 11.76 28.28 -18.28
CA SER A 91 12.09 28.31 -19.71
C SER A 91 11.15 27.49 -20.59
N ASN A 92 10.59 26.41 -20.03
CA ASN A 92 9.72 25.46 -20.72
C ASN A 92 8.27 25.47 -20.20
N ASN A 93 7.84 26.57 -19.60
CA ASN A 93 6.52 26.69 -18.98
C ASN A 93 5.38 26.56 -19.99
N LYS A 94 4.59 25.48 -19.83
CA LYS A 94 3.38 25.21 -20.62
C LYS A 94 2.09 25.32 -19.80
N ILE A 95 2.17 25.83 -18.57
CA ILE A 95 1.02 25.95 -17.67
C ILE A 95 0.00 26.94 -18.21
N SER A 96 0.41 28.06 -18.82
CA SER A 96 -0.52 29.03 -19.41
C SER A 96 -1.35 28.39 -20.55
N GLN A 97 -0.70 27.63 -21.43
CA GLN A 97 -1.37 26.86 -22.47
C GLN A 97 -2.32 25.80 -21.88
N LEU A 98 -1.91 25.14 -20.79
CA LEU A 98 -2.73 24.14 -20.13
C LEU A 98 -3.96 24.78 -19.49
N LYS A 99 -3.81 25.90 -18.77
CA LYS A 99 -4.90 26.66 -18.12
C LYS A 99 -5.93 27.20 -19.10
N ALA A 100 -5.51 27.57 -20.31
CA ALA A 100 -6.42 27.97 -21.39
C ALA A 100 -7.33 26.81 -21.85
N SER A 101 -6.99 25.56 -21.51
CA SER A 101 -7.79 24.38 -21.82
C SER A 101 -8.53 23.84 -20.59
N LEU A 102 -9.74 23.31 -20.80
CA LEU A 102 -10.56 22.73 -19.73
C LEU A 102 -9.87 21.54 -19.02
N ILE A 103 -8.90 20.88 -19.69
CA ILE A 103 -8.19 19.73 -19.13
C ILE A 103 -7.38 20.05 -17.88
N TYR A 104 -6.94 21.30 -17.71
CA TYR A 104 -6.22 21.74 -16.51
C TYR A 104 -7.06 21.47 -15.25
N ASN A 105 -8.35 21.82 -15.28
CA ASN A 105 -9.24 21.65 -14.14
C ASN A 105 -9.46 20.18 -13.81
N HIS A 106 -9.58 19.31 -14.82
CA HIS A 106 -9.70 17.86 -14.61
C HIS A 106 -8.44 17.25 -13.99
N ILE A 107 -7.25 17.64 -14.49
CA ILE A 107 -5.98 17.16 -13.94
C ILE A 107 -5.80 17.69 -12.52
N LYS A 108 -6.04 18.98 -12.29
CA LYS A 108 -5.98 19.61 -10.97
C LYS A 108 -6.94 18.94 -9.99
N GLY A 109 -8.16 18.63 -10.41
CA GLY A 109 -9.12 17.86 -9.61
C GLY A 109 -8.58 16.47 -9.23
N SER A 110 -7.96 15.76 -10.17
CA SER A 110 -7.32 14.47 -9.92
C SER A 110 -6.20 14.55 -8.89
N VAL A 111 -5.34 15.57 -9.02
CA VAL A 111 -4.24 15.83 -8.09
C VAL A 111 -4.76 16.20 -6.70
N ASN A 112 -5.79 17.04 -6.63
CA ASN A 112 -6.42 17.42 -5.36
C ASN A 112 -7.05 16.22 -4.64
N LEU A 113 -7.64 15.27 -5.37
CA LEU A 113 -8.14 14.03 -4.78
C LEU A 113 -7.02 13.19 -4.17
N LEU A 114 -5.84 13.18 -4.78
CA LEU A 114 -4.66 12.52 -4.23
C LEU A 114 -4.11 13.29 -3.01
N ALA A 115 -4.02 14.62 -3.08
CA ALA A 115 -3.55 15.49 -2.00
C ALA A 115 -4.44 15.40 -0.76
N LYS A 116 -5.76 15.27 -0.92
CA LYS A 116 -6.68 15.00 0.22
C LYS A 116 -6.31 13.74 1.01
N LYS A 117 -5.68 12.77 0.35
CA LYS A 117 -5.21 11.51 0.97
C LYS A 117 -3.79 11.60 1.51
N ALA A 118 -3.15 12.77 1.51
CA ALA A 118 -1.76 12.93 1.94
C ALA A 118 -1.48 12.35 3.34
N HIS A 119 -2.41 12.52 4.29
CA HIS A 119 -2.31 11.95 5.63
C HIS A 119 -2.16 10.41 5.65
N LEU A 120 -2.73 9.70 4.68
CA LEU A 120 -2.56 8.23 4.53
C LEU A 120 -1.27 7.87 3.80
N LEU A 121 -0.81 8.77 2.92
CA LEU A 121 0.33 8.51 2.04
C LEU A 121 1.66 8.84 2.68
N ILE A 122 1.67 9.67 3.72
CA ILE A 122 2.89 10.22 4.32
C ILE A 122 3.80 9.15 4.95
N ALA A 123 3.22 8.06 5.44
CA ALA A 123 3.95 6.91 5.96
C ALA A 123 4.47 5.98 4.85
N ASN A 124 4.11 6.24 3.59
CA ASN A 124 4.44 5.42 2.42
C ASN A 124 4.12 3.92 2.62
N GLU A 125 3.00 3.64 3.27
CA GLU A 125 2.59 2.26 3.53
C GLU A 125 2.21 1.54 2.24
N ASN A 126 2.75 0.34 2.07
CA ASN A 126 2.41 -0.54 0.97
C ASN A 126 1.53 -1.70 1.46
N ASN A 127 0.63 -2.17 0.61
CA ASN A 127 -0.23 -3.32 0.93
C ASN A 127 0.49 -4.66 0.74
N ASN A 128 1.82 -4.66 0.58
CA ASN A 128 2.57 -5.86 0.25
C ASN A 128 2.43 -6.92 1.35
N ALA A 129 2.36 -6.52 2.62
CA ALA A 129 2.19 -7.46 3.73
C ALA A 129 0.84 -8.20 3.66
N ALA A 130 -0.26 -7.48 3.44
CA ALA A 130 -1.58 -8.10 3.33
C ALA A 130 -1.70 -8.92 2.04
N GLU A 131 -1.18 -8.44 0.92
CA GLU A 131 -1.16 -9.19 -0.35
C GLU A 131 -0.35 -10.49 -0.23
N ARG A 132 0.82 -10.44 0.43
CA ARG A 132 1.63 -11.63 0.71
C ARG A 132 0.91 -12.60 1.62
N LEU A 133 0.27 -12.13 2.69
CA LEU A 133 -0.53 -12.99 3.56
C LEU A 133 -1.70 -13.62 2.79
N MET A 134 -2.43 -12.83 2.00
CA MET A 134 -3.56 -13.32 1.21
C MET A 134 -3.13 -14.36 0.15
N ASN A 135 -1.94 -14.23 -0.43
CA ASN A 135 -1.38 -15.28 -1.30
C ASN A 135 -1.18 -16.59 -0.53
N ILE A 136 -0.67 -16.54 0.70
CA ILE A 136 -0.52 -17.73 1.55
C ILE A 136 -1.89 -18.31 1.91
N VAL A 137 -2.86 -17.48 2.33
CA VAL A 137 -4.23 -17.90 2.64
C VAL A 137 -4.88 -18.59 1.43
N ALA A 138 -4.70 -18.05 0.22
CA ALA A 138 -5.23 -18.64 -1.01
C ALA A 138 -4.69 -20.06 -1.26
N ARG A 139 -3.41 -20.31 -0.94
CA ARG A 139 -2.83 -21.66 -1.02
C ARG A 139 -3.48 -22.63 -0.03
N PHE A 140 -3.72 -22.19 1.21
CA PHE A 140 -4.42 -23.01 2.20
C PHE A 140 -5.88 -23.26 1.83
N ASN A 141 -6.53 -22.31 1.15
CA ASN A 141 -7.91 -22.49 0.67
C ASN A 141 -8.01 -23.47 -0.50
N MET A 142 -6.90 -23.87 -1.15
CA MET A 142 -6.83 -24.85 -2.25
C MET A 142 -7.80 -24.60 -3.43
N GLY A 143 -8.42 -23.42 -3.51
CA GLY A 143 -9.42 -23.06 -4.52
C GLY A 143 -10.65 -23.98 -4.50
N LYS A 144 -11.24 -24.23 -5.68
CA LYS A 144 -12.41 -25.10 -5.86
C LYS A 144 -12.09 -26.61 -5.75
N ARG A 145 -10.81 -26.98 -5.54
CA ARG A 145 -10.34 -28.37 -5.66
C ARG A 145 -10.74 -29.26 -4.49
N LEU A 146 -11.02 -28.67 -3.32
CA LEU A 146 -11.34 -29.42 -2.11
C LEU A 146 -12.44 -28.69 -1.34
N ASN A 147 -13.52 -29.39 -1.01
CA ASN A 147 -14.57 -28.83 -0.18
C ASN A 147 -14.11 -28.78 1.28
N LEU A 148 -13.60 -27.61 1.68
CA LEU A 148 -13.13 -27.33 3.04
C LEU A 148 -14.16 -26.52 3.84
N ILE A 149 -15.44 -26.61 3.49
CA ILE A 149 -16.54 -25.88 4.12
C ILE A 149 -17.00 -26.66 5.36
N GLN A 150 -16.16 -26.64 6.40
CA GLN A 150 -16.53 -27.06 7.74
C GLN A 150 -16.58 -25.83 8.66
N ARG A 151 -17.40 -25.89 9.72
CA ARG A 151 -17.50 -24.80 10.70
C ARG A 151 -16.11 -24.43 11.22
N ASN A 152 -15.78 -23.14 11.25
CA ASN A 152 -14.47 -22.59 11.65
C ASN A 152 -13.26 -22.99 10.76
N SER A 153 -13.47 -23.71 9.65
CA SER A 153 -12.36 -24.20 8.82
C SER A 153 -11.61 -23.06 8.13
N TYR A 154 -12.31 -22.01 7.67
CA TYR A 154 -11.64 -20.81 7.13
C TYR A 154 -10.77 -20.11 8.17
N GLY A 155 -11.29 -19.93 9.39
CA GLY A 155 -10.53 -19.32 10.50
C GLY A 155 -9.23 -20.08 10.76
N THR A 156 -9.31 -21.41 10.90
CA THR A 156 -8.12 -22.27 11.06
C THR A 156 -7.10 -22.09 9.93
N ARG A 157 -7.56 -22.02 8.67
CA ARG A 157 -6.65 -21.82 7.53
C ARG A 157 -5.99 -20.44 7.52
N VAL A 158 -6.70 -19.41 7.96
CA VAL A 158 -6.11 -18.07 8.15
C VAL A 158 -5.05 -18.12 9.27
N TYR A 159 -5.32 -18.79 10.39
CA TYR A 159 -4.32 -18.98 11.45
C TYR A 159 -3.06 -19.69 10.95
N LEU A 160 -3.22 -20.79 10.21
CA LEU A 160 -2.10 -21.52 9.60
C LEU A 160 -1.31 -20.64 8.62
N ALA A 161 -2.01 -19.81 7.84
CA ALA A 161 -1.37 -18.86 6.93
C ALA A 161 -0.56 -17.81 7.67
N VAL A 162 -1.07 -17.27 8.77
CA VAL A 162 -0.36 -16.30 9.63
C VAL A 162 0.87 -16.93 10.27
N LEU A 163 0.76 -18.17 10.78
CA LEU A 163 1.92 -18.91 11.31
C LEU A 163 3.00 -19.08 10.24
N ARG A 164 2.62 -19.49 9.03
CA ARG A 164 3.57 -19.61 7.91
C ARG A 164 4.18 -18.28 7.51
N TYR A 165 3.41 -17.20 7.52
CA TYR A 165 3.88 -15.86 7.19
C TYR A 165 4.95 -15.38 8.17
N ASN A 166 4.75 -15.62 9.46
CA ASN A 166 5.67 -15.18 10.52
C ASN A 166 6.88 -16.11 10.70
N SER A 167 6.67 -17.43 10.64
CA SER A 167 7.69 -18.45 10.98
C SER A 167 8.34 -19.10 9.77
N GLY A 168 7.99 -18.68 8.55
CA GLY A 168 8.52 -19.25 7.31
C GLY A 168 7.92 -20.60 6.94
N HIS A 169 8.39 -21.20 5.84
CA HIS A 169 7.78 -22.42 5.29
C HIS A 169 7.92 -23.65 6.20
N ASN A 170 9.03 -23.73 6.94
CA ASN A 170 9.37 -24.89 7.78
C ASN A 170 8.66 -24.88 9.15
N TRP A 171 7.77 -23.91 9.39
CA TRP A 171 7.07 -23.74 10.67
C TRP A 171 6.41 -25.04 11.17
N SER A 172 5.80 -25.81 10.27
CA SER A 172 5.11 -27.05 10.61
C SER A 172 6.08 -28.17 10.94
N ILE A 173 7.25 -28.22 10.28
CA ILE A 173 8.29 -29.22 10.54
C ILE A 173 8.92 -28.96 11.91
N SER A 174 9.22 -27.69 12.21
CA SER A 174 9.77 -27.32 13.52
C SER A 174 8.78 -27.63 14.64
N ALA A 175 7.51 -27.27 14.48
CA ALA A 175 6.48 -27.57 15.47
C ALA A 175 6.27 -29.08 15.66
N TRP A 176 6.29 -29.85 14.56
CA TRP A 176 6.18 -31.31 14.62
C TRP A 176 7.38 -31.94 15.31
N LYS A 177 8.61 -31.50 15.01
CA LYS A 177 9.82 -31.98 15.70
C LYS A 177 9.72 -31.76 17.20
N THR A 178 9.36 -30.54 17.64
CA THR A 178 9.19 -30.21 19.07
C THR A 178 8.11 -31.06 19.73
N TYR A 179 6.96 -31.23 19.07
CA TYR A 179 5.88 -32.05 19.62
C TYR A 179 6.25 -33.53 19.70
N SER A 180 6.88 -34.08 18.66
CA SER A 180 7.32 -35.47 18.64
C SER A 180 8.36 -35.77 19.72
N THR A 181 9.26 -34.84 20.02
CA THR A 181 10.20 -34.96 21.15
C THR A 181 9.49 -34.84 22.51
N GLU A 182 8.54 -33.91 22.68
CA GLU A 182 7.76 -33.76 23.95
C GLU A 182 6.84 -34.97 24.23
N VAL A 183 6.35 -35.65 23.19
CA VAL A 183 5.51 -36.85 23.32
C VAL A 183 6.34 -38.07 23.72
N GLN A 184 7.59 -38.17 23.26
CA GLN A 184 8.50 -39.23 23.74
C GLN A 184 8.85 -39.05 25.23
N GLU A 185 8.84 -37.82 25.75
CA GLU A 185 9.11 -37.53 27.16
C GLU A 185 7.88 -37.61 28.08
N SER A 186 6.64 -37.66 27.55
CA SER A 186 5.43 -37.58 28.39
C SER A 186 4.39 -38.66 28.08
N THR A 187 4.62 -39.87 28.57
CA THR A 187 3.73 -41.05 28.49
C THR A 187 2.54 -41.02 29.47
N SER A 188 1.97 -39.84 29.77
CA SER A 188 0.82 -39.70 30.68
C SER A 188 -0.31 -38.88 30.06
N LYS A 189 -1.54 -39.41 30.03
CA LYS A 189 -2.72 -38.79 29.41
C LYS A 189 -3.03 -37.36 29.91
N ASN A 190 -2.57 -36.98 31.10
CA ASN A 190 -2.74 -35.64 31.66
C ASN A 190 -1.81 -34.58 31.02
N SER A 191 -0.67 -34.98 30.43
CA SER A 191 0.25 -34.06 29.72
C SER A 191 -0.32 -33.59 28.37
N LEU A 192 -1.13 -34.42 27.71
CA LEU A 192 -1.69 -34.12 26.39
C LEU A 192 -2.77 -33.02 26.46
N LEU A 193 -3.58 -33.01 27.51
CA LEU A 193 -4.61 -31.99 27.72
C LEU A 193 -3.97 -30.63 28.07
N SER A 194 -2.93 -30.64 28.92
CA SER A 194 -2.18 -29.42 29.27
C SER A 194 -1.38 -28.87 28.09
N ASN A 195 -0.80 -29.74 27.25
CA ASN A 195 -0.12 -29.34 26.01
C ASN A 195 -1.07 -28.75 24.96
N ARG A 196 -2.29 -29.31 24.82
CA ARG A 196 -3.36 -28.70 23.99
C ARG A 196 -3.73 -27.30 24.46
N LEU A 197 -3.89 -27.11 25.77
CA LEU A 197 -4.18 -25.79 26.35
C LEU A 197 -3.02 -24.81 26.16
N ARG A 198 -1.76 -25.27 26.31
CA ARG A 198 -0.55 -24.47 26.03
C ARG A 198 -0.43 -24.03 24.58
N LEU A 199 -0.69 -24.92 23.61
CA LEU A 199 -0.69 -24.57 22.19
C LEU A 199 -1.77 -23.53 21.87
N ARG A 200 -2.96 -23.68 22.46
CA ARG A 200 -4.06 -22.72 22.32
C ARG A 200 -3.71 -21.36 22.94
N ALA A 201 -3.02 -21.36 24.09
CA ALA A 201 -2.51 -20.15 24.73
C ALA A 201 -1.41 -19.46 23.90
N LYS A 202 -0.46 -20.21 23.33
CA LYS A 202 0.59 -19.67 22.42
C LYS A 202 -0.02 -19.10 21.13
N LEU A 203 -1.05 -19.73 20.58
CA LEU A 203 -1.80 -19.21 19.43
C LEU A 203 -2.51 -17.89 19.78
N ASN A 204 -3.14 -17.83 20.96
CA ASN A 204 -3.78 -16.61 21.45
C ASN A 204 -2.76 -15.50 21.73
N GLU A 205 -1.59 -15.82 22.30
CA GLU A 205 -0.49 -14.87 22.45
C GLU A 205 0.04 -14.36 21.11
N GLY A 206 0.24 -15.24 20.13
CA GLY A 206 0.65 -14.86 18.78
C GLY A 206 -0.35 -13.92 18.12
N PHE A 207 -1.66 -14.20 18.29
CA PHE A 207 -2.73 -13.33 17.83
C PHE A 207 -2.75 -11.98 18.57
N LEU A 208 -2.56 -11.98 19.89
CA LEU A 208 -2.46 -10.76 20.70
C LEU A 208 -1.21 -9.95 20.40
N LYS A 209 -0.09 -10.59 20.03
CA LYS A 209 1.13 -9.94 19.54
C LYS A 209 0.89 -9.33 18.16
N LEU A 210 0.16 -10.01 17.27
CA LEU A 210 -0.25 -9.46 15.97
C LEU A 210 -1.17 -8.25 16.14
N LEU A 211 -2.17 -8.35 17.03
CA LEU A 211 -3.05 -7.23 17.38
C LEU A 211 -2.28 -6.09 18.03
N ARG A 212 -1.28 -6.38 18.88
CA ARG A 212 -0.39 -5.36 19.46
C ARG A 212 0.54 -4.75 18.44
N HIS A 213 1.01 -5.50 17.44
CA HIS A 213 1.83 -4.98 16.35
C HIS A 213 1.00 -4.08 15.44
N VAL A 214 -0.22 -4.51 15.09
CA VAL A 214 -1.22 -3.69 14.36
C VAL A 214 -1.63 -2.46 15.19
N LYS A 215 -1.80 -2.59 16.50
CA LYS A 215 -2.09 -1.47 17.42
C LYS A 215 -0.90 -0.52 17.62
N SER A 216 0.34 -1.01 17.71
CA SER A 216 1.54 -0.17 17.80
C SER A 216 1.90 0.51 16.48
N SER A 217 1.43 -0.06 15.36
CA SER A 217 1.45 0.59 14.04
C SER A 217 0.40 1.71 13.95
N THR A 218 -0.67 1.64 14.74
CA THR A 218 -1.74 2.65 14.78
C THR A 218 -1.63 3.63 15.97
N ALA A 219 -0.79 3.35 16.97
CA ALA A 219 -0.56 4.16 18.17
C ALA A 219 0.81 4.87 18.18
N ARG A 220 1.61 4.78 17.11
CA ARG A 220 2.69 5.73 16.81
C ARG A 220 2.20 6.83 15.86
N HIS A 221 1.01 7.35 16.15
CA HIS A 221 0.49 8.60 15.63
C HIS A 221 0.31 9.54 16.82
#